data_AF-A0AAN4HEZ0-F1
#
_entry.id   AF-A0AAN4HEZ0-F1
#
_cell.length_a   1.000
_cell.length_b   1.000
_cell.length_c   1.000
_cell.angle_alpha   90.00
_cell.angle_beta   90.00
_cell.angle_gamma   90.00
#
_symmetry.space_group_name_H-M   'P 1'
#
loop_
_entity.id
_entity.type
_entity.pdbx_description
1 polymer ?
#
loop_
_entity_poly.entity_id
_entity_poly.type
_entity_poly.pdbx_seq_one_letter_code
_entity_poly.pdbx_strand_id
1 'polypeptide(L)'
;MAVVAGISPVFMILWFLLSANGLLLINLIGTRWDAQTADIHWDTEQKLFKSRYTTLWNFSANILIALIIVGGVSVLYFFLHVGLWVMFIVLFVMFTIVNYIFIKMLKLGAERILSNIQ
;
A
#
# COMPACT_ATOMS: atom_id res chain seq x y z
N MET A 1 32.14 10.73 1.83
CA MET A 1 30.72 10.34 1.78
C MET A 1 30.31 9.91 3.17
N ALA A 2 29.31 10.55 3.77
CA ALA A 2 28.85 10.21 5.11
C ALA A 2 28.14 8.85 5.06
N VAL A 3 28.88 7.80 5.38
CA VAL A 3 28.36 6.44 5.51
C VAL A 3 27.75 6.35 6.90
N VAL A 4 26.42 6.48 7.00
CA VAL A 4 25.72 6.26 8.27
C VAL A 4 25.65 4.73 8.49
N ALA A 5 26.27 4.24 9.57
CA ALA A 5 26.24 2.83 9.97
C ALA A 5 26.75 1.80 8.93
N GLY A 6 27.66 2.18 8.03
CA GLY A 6 28.18 1.29 6.98
C GLY A 6 27.31 1.21 5.72
N ILE A 7 26.21 1.95 5.65
CA ILE A 7 25.23 1.89 4.55
C ILE A 7 25.44 3.06 3.57
N SER A 8 25.42 2.76 2.27
CA SER A 8 25.56 3.76 1.21
C SER A 8 24.39 4.76 1.20
N PRO A 9 24.61 6.08 1.08
CA PRO A 9 23.55 7.08 0.93
C PRO A 9 22.59 6.78 -0.24
N VAL A 10 23.11 6.21 -1.33
CA VAL A 10 22.29 5.79 -2.49
C VAL A 10 21.31 4.71 -2.07
N PHE A 11 21.74 3.77 -1.23
CA PHE A 11 20.89 2.71 -0.72
C PHE A 11 19.79 3.28 0.18
N MET A 12 20.08 4.27 1.02
CA MET A 12 19.06 4.94 1.83
C MET A 12 17.98 5.62 0.98
N ILE A 13 18.38 6.31 -0.10
CA ILE A 13 17.43 6.96 -1.03
C ILE A 13 16.55 5.92 -1.72
N LEU A 14 17.15 4.83 -2.19
CA LEU A 14 16.40 3.74 -2.85
C LEU A 14 15.38 3.12 -1.89
N TRP A 15 15.74 2.85 -0.64
CA TRP A 15 14.81 2.35 0.36
C TRP A 15 13.70 3.35 0.70
N PHE A 16 14.01 4.64 0.71
CA PHE A 16 12.98 5.66 0.87
C PHE A 16 11.97 5.64 -0.30
N LEU A 17 12.45 5.53 -1.54
CA LEU A 17 11.60 5.40 -2.72
C LEU A 17 10.73 4.13 -2.68
N LEU A 18 11.27 3.02 -2.18
CA LEU A 18 10.53 1.77 -1.96
C LEU A 18 9.42 1.96 -0.93
N SER A 19 9.70 2.64 0.18
CA SER A 19 8.70 2.97 1.21
C SER A 19 7.61 3.90 0.65
N ALA A 20 7.97 4.89 -0.18
CA ALA A 20 7.00 5.77 -0.84
C ALA A 20 6.09 4.99 -1.81
N ASN A 21 6.64 4.00 -2.51
CA ASN A 21 5.89 3.09 -3.40
C ASN A 21 4.89 2.21 -2.61
N GLY A 22 5.30 1.71 -1.43
CA GLY A 22 4.41 1.02 -0.49
C GLY A 22 3.31 1.93 0.08
N LEU A 23 3.61 3.19 0.38
CA LEU A 23 2.63 4.17 0.86
C LEU A 23 1.56 4.47 -0.22
N LEU A 24 1.97 4.55 -1.48
CA LEU A 24 1.05 4.72 -2.61
C LEU A 24 0.04 3.57 -2.70
N LEU A 25 0.47 2.32 -2.46
CA LEU A 25 -0.42 1.15 -2.45
C LEU A 25 -1.52 1.28 -1.40
N ILE A 26 -1.16 1.66 -0.18
CA ILE A 26 -2.07 1.86 0.93
C ILE A 26 -3.14 2.91 0.58
N ASN A 27 -2.70 4.05 0.01
CA ASN A 27 -3.62 5.12 -0.37
C ASN A 27 -4.58 4.69 -1.49
N LEU A 28 -4.12 3.87 -2.44
CA LEU A 28 -4.97 3.32 -3.50
C LEU A 28 -6.03 2.35 -2.94
N ILE A 29 -5.66 1.52 -1.96
CA ILE A 29 -6.61 0.64 -1.26
C ILE A 29 -7.71 1.45 -0.58
N GLY A 30 -7.32 2.48 0.18
CA GLY A 30 -8.27 3.38 0.86
C GLY A 30 -9.20 4.09 -0.12
N THR A 31 -8.65 4.62 -1.22
CA THR A 31 -9.42 5.28 -2.28
C THR A 31 -10.47 4.35 -2.89
N ARG A 32 -10.12 3.08 -3.13
CA ARG A 32 -11.06 2.09 -3.70
C ARG A 32 -12.23 1.81 -2.76
N TRP A 33 -11.93 1.64 -1.49
CA TRP A 33 -12.94 1.35 -0.49
C TRP A 33 -13.89 2.54 -0.30
N ASP A 34 -13.35 3.76 -0.25
CA ASP A 34 -14.17 4.98 -0.18
C ASP A 34 -15.09 5.12 -1.39
N ALA A 35 -14.59 4.84 -2.60
CA ALA A 35 -15.38 4.88 -3.83
C ALA A 35 -16.52 3.84 -3.83
N GLN A 36 -16.28 2.61 -3.37
CA GLN A 36 -17.31 1.56 -3.35
C GLN A 36 -18.39 1.78 -2.29
N THR A 37 -18.07 2.50 -1.22
CA THR A 37 -19.03 2.75 -0.14
C THR A 37 -19.79 4.08 -0.32
N ALA A 38 -19.39 4.93 -1.28
CA ALA A 38 -20.01 6.23 -1.57
C ALA A 38 -21.44 6.12 -2.12
N ASP A 39 -21.77 5.00 -2.75
CA ASP A 39 -23.07 4.77 -3.43
C ASP A 39 -24.23 4.46 -2.46
N ILE A 40 -23.93 4.24 -1.19
CA ILE A 40 -24.94 4.00 -0.15
C ILE A 40 -25.39 5.37 0.39
N HIS A 41 -26.67 5.69 0.23
CA HIS A 41 -27.28 6.89 0.82
C HIS A 41 -27.32 6.74 2.35
N TRP A 42 -26.24 7.13 3.01
CA TRP A 42 -26.15 7.14 4.47
C TRP A 42 -26.75 8.43 5.02
N ASP A 43 -27.63 8.33 6.00
CA ASP A 43 -28.08 9.49 6.78
C ASP A 43 -26.90 10.12 7.55
N THR A 44 -27.05 11.38 7.99
CA THR A 44 -25.94 12.21 8.51
C THR A 44 -25.14 11.56 9.65
N GLU A 45 -25.80 10.84 10.56
CA GLU A 45 -25.14 10.09 11.64
C GLU A 45 -24.42 8.83 11.13
N GLN A 46 -24.98 8.19 10.11
CA GLN A 46 -24.36 7.03 9.46
C GLN A 46 -23.16 7.42 8.60
N LYS A 47 -23.11 8.65 8.06
CA LYS A 47 -21.89 9.19 7.40
C LYS A 47 -20.72 9.34 8.36
N LEU A 48 -20.97 9.79 9.58
CA LEU A 48 -19.96 9.87 10.65
C LEU A 48 -19.48 8.48 11.07
N PHE A 49 -20.41 7.52 11.20
CA PHE A 49 -20.07 6.14 11.52
C PHE A 49 -19.26 5.47 10.41
N LYS A 50 -19.66 5.69 9.15
CA LYS A 50 -18.92 5.27 7.95
C LYS A 50 -17.50 5.82 7.99
N SER A 51 -17.31 7.13 8.13
CA SER A 51 -15.99 7.77 8.17
C SER A 51 -15.05 7.16 9.21
N ARG A 52 -15.56 6.89 10.43
CA ARG A 52 -14.79 6.22 11.49
C ARG A 52 -14.48 4.77 11.14
N TYR A 53 -15.43 4.05 10.57
CA TYR A 53 -15.25 2.66 10.15
C TYR A 53 -14.25 2.54 8.98
N THR A 54 -14.30 3.44 8.00
CA THR A 54 -13.28 3.53 6.93
C THR A 54 -11.92 3.85 7.46
N THR A 55 -11.82 4.75 8.43
CA THR A 55 -10.54 5.09 9.08
C THR A 55 -9.97 3.88 9.82
N LEU A 56 -10.79 3.15 10.57
CA LEU A 56 -10.38 1.92 11.28
C LEU A 56 -10.00 0.79 10.33
N TRP A 57 -10.73 0.63 9.22
CA TRP A 57 -10.37 -0.33 8.18
C TRP A 57 -9.05 0.04 7.51
N ASN A 58 -8.87 1.30 7.13
CA ASN A 58 -7.61 1.78 6.56
C ASN A 58 -6.45 1.59 7.55
N PHE A 59 -6.67 1.85 8.84
CA PHE A 59 -5.68 1.58 9.89
C PHE A 59 -5.36 0.08 10.02
N SER A 60 -6.37 -0.79 10.00
CA SER A 60 -6.19 -2.24 10.08
C SER A 60 -5.49 -2.82 8.85
N ALA A 61 -5.86 -2.35 7.66
CA ALA A 61 -5.20 -2.70 6.41
C ALA A 61 -3.74 -2.23 6.39
N ASN A 62 -3.46 -1.03 6.91
CA ASN A 62 -2.10 -0.53 7.13
C ASN A 62 -1.28 -1.45 8.04
N ILE A 63 -1.85 -1.84 9.18
CA ILE A 63 -1.18 -2.78 10.11
C ILE A 63 -0.91 -4.11 9.41
N LEU A 64 -1.88 -4.67 8.69
CA LEU A 64 -1.73 -5.94 7.99
C LEU A 64 -0.62 -5.87 6.93
N ILE A 65 -0.60 -4.81 6.13
CA ILE A 65 0.43 -4.58 5.11
C ILE A 65 1.80 -4.42 5.78
N ALA A 66 1.89 -3.64 6.86
CA ALA A 66 3.13 -3.48 7.62
C ALA A 66 3.64 -4.83 8.16
N LEU A 67 2.75 -5.65 8.73
CA LEU A 67 3.10 -6.99 9.22
C LEU A 67 3.59 -7.91 8.11
N ILE A 68 2.95 -7.90 6.94
CA ILE A 68 3.37 -8.68 5.78
C ILE A 68 4.75 -8.23 5.29
N ILE A 69 5.02 -6.93 5.24
CA ILE A 69 6.30 -6.38 4.80
C ILE A 69 7.41 -6.72 5.81
N VAL A 70 7.18 -6.48 7.10
CA VAL A 70 8.14 -6.77 8.18
C VAL A 70 8.41 -8.27 8.26
N GLY A 71 7.37 -9.09 8.14
CA GLY A 71 7.49 -10.55 8.08
C GLY A 71 8.29 -11.01 6.86
N GLY A 72 7.96 -10.49 5.67
CA GLY A 72 8.67 -10.80 4.42
C GLY A 72 10.14 -10.42 4.46
N VAL A 73 10.46 -9.21 4.95
CA VAL A 73 11.85 -8.75 5.16
C VAL A 73 12.58 -9.64 6.15
N SER A 74 11.93 -9.99 7.27
CA SER A 74 12.53 -10.83 8.30
C SER A 74 12.83 -12.25 7.77
N VAL A 75 11.93 -12.84 6.99
CA VAL A 75 12.14 -14.16 6.38
C VAL A 75 13.29 -14.11 5.37
N LEU A 76 13.29 -13.11 4.47
CA LEU A 76 14.34 -12.95 3.46
C LEU A 76 15.72 -12.78 4.10
N TYR A 77 15.81 -11.96 5.16
CA TYR A 77 17.08 -11.63 5.78
C TYR A 77 17.59 -12.73 6.74
N PHE A 78 16.74 -13.21 7.66
CA PHE A 78 17.18 -14.12 8.72
C PHE A 78 17.18 -15.60 8.33
N PHE A 79 16.24 -16.03 7.49
CA PHE A 79 16.12 -17.45 7.11
C PHE A 79 16.77 -17.77 5.77
N LEU A 80 16.68 -16.85 4.81
CA LEU A 80 17.21 -17.06 3.46
C LEU A 80 18.57 -16.38 3.24
N HIS A 81 19.09 -15.66 4.25
CA HIS A 81 20.36 -14.92 4.21
C HIS A 81 20.50 -14.05 2.95
N VAL A 82 19.39 -13.50 2.47
CA VAL A 82 19.35 -12.71 1.25
C VAL A 82 20.06 -11.39 1.50
N GLY A 83 21.03 -11.08 0.64
CA GLY A 83 21.73 -9.80 0.68
C GLY A 83 20.79 -8.63 0.51
N LEU A 84 21.10 -7.52 1.19
CA LEU A 84 20.35 -6.27 1.22
C LEU A 84 19.88 -5.77 -0.17
N TRP A 85 20.73 -5.91 -1.20
CA TRP A 85 20.42 -5.52 -2.58
C TRP A 85 19.39 -6.42 -3.26
N VAL A 86 19.49 -7.74 -3.05
CA VAL A 86 18.55 -8.70 -3.63
C VAL A 86 17.17 -8.53 -2.97
N MET A 87 17.15 -8.32 -1.66
CA MET A 87 15.92 -8.02 -0.92
C MET A 87 15.24 -6.75 -1.43
N PHE A 88 16.01 -5.69 -1.70
CA PHE A 88 15.50 -4.45 -2.29
C PHE A 88 14.81 -4.72 -3.65
N ILE A 89 15.46 -5.46 -4.55
CA ILE A 89 14.93 -5.79 -5.87
C ILE A 89 13.63 -6.60 -5.75
N VAL A 90 13.62 -7.62 -4.89
CA VAL A 90 12.44 -8.47 -4.66
C VAL A 90 11.25 -7.63 -4.18
N LEU A 91 11.45 -6.79 -3.17
CA LEU A 91 10.39 -5.93 -2.65
C LEU A 91 9.93 -4.90 -3.70
N PHE A 92 10.86 -4.31 -4.45
CA PHE A 92 10.53 -3.35 -5.50
C PHE A 92 9.64 -3.94 -6.59
N VAL A 93 9.99 -5.14 -7.08
CA VAL A 93 9.20 -5.86 -8.07
C VAL A 93 7.82 -6.22 -7.50
N MET A 94 7.77 -6.75 -6.28
CA MET A 94 6.51 -7.12 -5.63
C MET A 94 5.58 -5.92 -5.45
N PHE A 95 6.07 -4.79 -4.91
CA PHE A 95 5.25 -3.58 -4.78
C PHE A 95 4.78 -3.05 -6.13
N THR A 96 5.63 -3.06 -7.15
CA THR A 96 5.26 -2.61 -8.49
C THR A 96 4.13 -3.44 -9.08
N ILE A 97 4.20 -4.78 -8.97
CA ILE A 97 3.14 -5.68 -9.44
C ILE A 97 1.85 -5.44 -8.69
N VAL A 98 1.90 -5.38 -7.36
CA VAL A 98 0.71 -5.20 -6.53
C VAL A 98 0.07 -3.84 -6.80
N ASN A 99 0.86 -2.77 -6.91
CA ASN A 99 0.38 -1.44 -7.30
C ASN A 99 -0.29 -1.43 -8.67
N TYR A 100 0.33 -2.05 -9.67
CA TYR A 100 -0.26 -2.15 -11.00
C TYR A 100 -1.63 -2.84 -10.98
N ILE A 101 -1.75 -3.95 -10.24
CA ILE A 101 -3.01 -4.67 -10.06
C ILE A 101 -4.05 -3.76 -9.41
N PHE A 102 -3.71 -3.08 -8.31
CA PHE A 102 -4.65 -2.20 -7.61
C PHE A 102 -5.13 -1.03 -8.45
N ILE A 103 -4.22 -0.39 -9.21
CA ILE A 103 -4.57 0.69 -10.14
C ILE A 103 -5.54 0.19 -11.20
N LYS A 104 -5.31 -0.99 -11.78
CA LYS A 104 -6.25 -1.59 -12.74
C LYS A 104 -7.62 -1.87 -12.12
N MET A 105 -7.66 -2.44 -10.92
CA MET A 105 -8.93 -2.70 -10.25
C MET A 105 -9.69 -1.42 -9.91
N LEU A 106 -8.98 -0.35 -9.53
CA LEU A 106 -9.56 0.98 -9.32
C LEU A 106 -10.15 1.54 -10.61
N LYS A 107 -9.42 1.46 -11.72
CA LYS A 107 -9.88 1.92 -13.03
C LYS A 107 -11.14 1.20 -13.48
N LEU A 108 -11.16 -0.13 -13.38
CA LEU A 108 -12.35 -0.95 -13.70
C LEU A 108 -13.54 -0.62 -12.78
N GLY A 109 -13.28 -0.38 -11.50
CA GLY A 109 -14.31 0.04 -10.54
C GLY A 109 -14.91 1.41 -10.91
N ALA A 110 -14.06 2.38 -11.26
CA ALA A 110 -14.49 3.70 -11.69
C ALA A 110 -15.29 3.65 -13.01
N GLU A 111 -14.82 2.88 -14.00
CA GLU A 111 -15.53 2.67 -15.27
C GLU A 111 -16.93 2.10 -15.07
N ARG A 112 -17.09 1.14 -14.14
CA ARG A 112 -18.40 0.55 -13.80
C ARG A 112 -19.35 1.54 -13.12
N ILE A 113 -18.84 2.42 -12.26
CA ILE A 113 -19.65 3.47 -11.61
C ILE A 113 -20.09 4.49 -12.67
N LEU A 114 -19.17 4.93 -13.54
CA LEU A 114 -19.48 5.84 -14.66
C LEU A 114 -20.54 5.26 -15.60
N SER A 115 -20.47 3.97 -15.95
CA SER A 115 -21.47 3.34 -16.83
C SER A 115 -22.86 3.20 -16.21
N ASN A 116 -22.99 3.29 -14.88
CA ASN A 116 -24.28 3.24 -14.21
C ASN A 116 -24.95 4.62 -14.06
N ILE A 117 -24.20 5.71 -14.32
CA ILE A 117 -24.68 7.09 -14.18
C ILE A 117 -25.10 7.68 -15.55
N GLN A 118 -24.52 7.18 -16.66
CA GLN A 118 -24.97 7.49 -18.03
C GLN A 118 -26.20 6.67 -18.43
#